data_AF-X1QXJ0-F1
#
_entry.id   AF-X1QXJ0-F1
#
_cell.length_a   1.000
_cell.length_b   1.000
_cell.length_c   1.000
_cell.angle_alpha   90.00
_cell.angle_beta   90.00
_cell.angle_gamma   90.00
#
_symmetry.space_group_name_H-M   'P 1'
#
loop_
_entity.id
_entity.type
_entity.pdbx_description
1 polymer ?
#
loop_
_entity_poly.entity_id
_entity_poly.type
_entity_poly.pdbx_seq_one_letter_code
_entity_poly.pdbx_strand_id
1 'polypeptide(L)'
;ACFDYLVKAMEEDGFKVDDIGLVINTHSHPDHCQANEAVIERSQAWVTLSEEEDEFRNTLGEKMHSVLGVKVPQFTPLFHLKGGNLSLGTKNKVELQVFHTPGHSPGSVCFYWLDNKILLTGDVVFYGSIGRTDFPGGSLSLLKRSIDRLSQLD
;
A
#
# COMPACT_ATOMS: atom_id res chain seq x y z
N ALA A 1 5.84 -2.05 20.35
CA ALA A 1 6.29 -1.51 19.04
C ALA A 1 5.06 -1.07 18.23
N CYS A 2 5.21 -0.35 17.11
CA CYS A 2 4.06 0.07 16.27
C CYS A 2 3.20 -1.12 15.81
N PHE A 3 3.82 -2.27 15.58
CA PHE A 3 3.11 -3.51 15.24
C PHE A 3 2.17 -3.99 16.35
N ASP A 4 2.60 -3.97 17.61
CA ASP A 4 1.73 -4.37 18.74
C ASP A 4 0.52 -3.44 18.89
N TYR A 5 0.72 -2.15 18.59
CA TYR A 5 -0.38 -1.18 18.57
C TYR A 5 -1.38 -1.50 17.44
N LEU A 6 -0.90 -1.83 16.23
CA LEU A 6 -1.76 -2.25 15.12
C LEU A 6 -2.57 -3.51 15.49
N VAL A 7 -1.91 -4.53 16.04
CA VAL A 7 -2.59 -5.77 16.45
C VAL A 7 -3.66 -5.50 17.50
N LYS A 8 -3.35 -4.67 18.51
CA LYS A 8 -4.32 -4.29 19.54
C LYS A 8 -5.52 -3.52 18.95
N ALA A 9 -5.29 -2.58 18.04
CA ALA A 9 -6.35 -1.83 17.39
C ALA A 9 -7.25 -2.74 16.53
N MET A 10 -6.66 -3.68 15.78
CA MET A 10 -7.42 -4.68 15.04
C MET A 10 -8.29 -5.54 15.97
N GLU A 11 -7.74 -5.98 17.10
CA GLU A 11 -8.48 -6.77 18.10
C GLU A 11 -9.66 -5.99 18.70
N GLU A 12 -9.50 -4.69 18.94
CA GLU A 12 -10.58 -3.79 19.40
C GLU A 12 -11.70 -3.66 18.36
N ASP A 13 -11.37 -3.71 17.07
CA ASP A 13 -12.33 -3.75 15.96
C ASP A 13 -12.89 -5.16 15.70
N GLY A 14 -12.46 -6.18 16.47
CA GLY A 14 -12.93 -7.56 16.37
C GLY A 14 -12.22 -8.41 15.30
N PHE A 15 -11.10 -7.94 14.77
CA PHE A 15 -10.27 -8.65 13.80
C PHE A 15 -9.02 -9.25 14.47
N LYS A 16 -8.62 -10.45 14.07
CA LYS A 16 -7.36 -11.06 14.51
C LYS A 16 -6.34 -11.01 13.38
N VAL A 17 -5.09 -10.72 13.71
CA VAL A 17 -4.00 -10.74 12.74
C VAL A 17 -3.89 -12.11 12.06
N ASP A 18 -4.12 -13.20 12.80
CA ASP A 18 -4.08 -14.57 12.29
C ASP A 18 -5.13 -14.86 11.20
N ASP A 19 -6.20 -14.06 11.12
CA ASP A 19 -7.24 -14.20 10.11
C ASP A 19 -6.92 -13.46 8.79
N ILE A 20 -5.81 -12.71 8.73
CA ILE A 20 -5.38 -12.03 7.50
C ILE A 20 -4.89 -13.07 6.49
N GLY A 21 -5.55 -13.15 5.33
CA GLY A 21 -5.13 -13.99 4.20
C GLY A 21 -4.29 -13.26 3.15
N LEU A 22 -4.37 -11.92 3.06
CA LEU A 22 -3.65 -11.12 2.07
C LEU A 22 -3.32 -9.72 2.61
N VAL A 23 -2.06 -9.32 2.48
CA VAL A 23 -1.56 -7.96 2.70
C VAL A 23 -1.35 -7.30 1.34
N ILE A 24 -1.92 -6.11 1.15
CA ILE A 24 -1.80 -5.35 -0.10
C ILE A 24 -1.14 -4.01 0.21
N ASN A 25 0.03 -3.75 -0.36
CA ASN A 25 0.73 -2.48 -0.14
C ASN A 25 0.24 -1.44 -1.16
N THR A 26 -0.06 -0.22 -0.68
CA THR A 26 -0.26 0.94 -1.56
C THR A 26 1.07 1.38 -2.16
N HIS A 27 2.13 1.38 -1.36
CA HIS A 27 3.51 1.65 -1.75
C HIS A 27 4.47 1.05 -0.69
N SER A 28 5.79 1.13 -0.92
CA SER A 28 6.82 0.42 -0.15
C SER A 28 7.71 1.31 0.72
N HIS A 29 7.21 2.48 1.15
CA HIS A 29 7.91 3.23 2.18
C HIS A 29 7.84 2.52 3.53
N PRO A 30 8.84 2.70 4.43
CA PRO A 30 8.93 1.94 5.67
C PRO A 30 7.68 2.04 6.54
N ASP A 31 7.12 3.23 6.69
CA ASP A 31 5.90 3.47 7.45
C ASP A 31 4.67 2.74 6.92
N HIS A 32 4.70 2.26 5.67
CA HIS A 32 3.61 1.52 5.04
C HIS A 32 3.85 0.01 4.87
N CYS A 33 5.10 -0.44 4.80
CA CYS A 33 5.42 -1.85 4.53
C CYS A 33 6.27 -2.55 5.61
N GLN A 34 6.79 -1.84 6.61
CA GLN A 34 7.71 -2.41 7.60
C GLN A 34 7.10 -3.57 8.41
N ALA A 35 5.78 -3.53 8.64
CA ALA A 35 5.07 -4.55 9.39
C ALA A 35 4.78 -5.83 8.59
N ASN A 36 5.03 -5.85 7.28
CA ASN A 36 4.67 -6.98 6.41
C ASN A 36 5.29 -8.30 6.89
N GLU A 37 6.58 -8.31 7.22
CA GLU A 37 7.25 -9.52 7.74
C GLU A 37 6.51 -10.06 8.97
N ALA A 38 6.18 -9.19 9.94
CA ALA A 38 5.53 -9.59 11.18
C ALA A 38 4.07 -10.07 10.97
N VAL A 39 3.33 -9.47 10.04
CA VAL A 39 1.99 -9.95 9.66
C VAL A 39 2.08 -11.32 8.99
N ILE A 40 2.98 -11.48 8.01
CA ILE A 40 3.17 -12.73 7.27
C ILE A 40 3.60 -13.85 8.23
N GLU A 41 4.55 -13.59 9.13
CA GLU A 41 5.01 -14.58 10.11
C GLU A 41 3.87 -15.07 11.01
N ARG A 42 2.98 -14.17 11.46
CA ARG A 42 1.84 -14.54 12.32
C ARG A 42 0.72 -15.25 11.55
N SER A 43 0.28 -14.68 10.45
CA SER A 43 -0.97 -15.09 9.78
C SER A 43 -0.75 -16.02 8.59
N GLN A 44 0.50 -16.19 8.15
CA GLN A 44 0.84 -16.85 6.89
C GLN A 44 0.15 -16.20 5.67
N ALA A 45 -0.20 -14.91 5.79
CA ALA A 45 -0.81 -14.15 4.71
C ALA A 45 0.09 -14.14 3.48
N TRP A 46 -0.56 -14.12 2.32
CA TRP A 46 0.10 -13.64 1.12
C TRP A 46 0.35 -12.14 1.19
N VAL A 47 1.25 -11.66 0.34
CA VAL A 47 1.51 -10.23 0.18
C VAL A 47 1.55 -9.87 -1.29
N THR A 48 1.13 -8.66 -1.64
CA THR A 48 1.21 -8.13 -3.00
C THR A 48 1.45 -6.62 -2.99
N LEU A 49 1.96 -6.13 -4.10
CA LEU A 49 2.22 -4.74 -4.47
C LEU A 49 2.36 -4.67 -5.99
N SER A 50 2.38 -3.47 -6.58
CA SER A 50 2.63 -3.32 -8.02
C SER A 50 4.05 -3.75 -8.39
N GLU A 51 4.26 -4.11 -9.65
CA GLU A 51 5.59 -4.50 -10.18
C GLU A 51 6.59 -3.36 -10.01
N GLU A 52 6.19 -2.14 -10.37
CA GLU A 52 7.04 -0.95 -10.28
C GLU A 52 7.43 -0.62 -8.83
N GLU A 53 6.55 -0.93 -7.88
CA GLU A 53 6.86 -0.71 -6.45
C GLU A 53 7.78 -1.80 -5.90
N ASP A 54 7.62 -3.04 -6.35
CA ASP A 54 8.53 -4.13 -5.99
C ASP A 54 9.94 -3.89 -6.52
N GLU A 55 10.06 -3.41 -7.76
CA GLU A 55 11.33 -2.97 -8.33
C GLU A 55 11.95 -1.82 -7.54
N PHE A 56 11.15 -0.81 -7.16
CA PHE A 56 11.61 0.32 -6.35
C PHE A 56 12.11 -0.14 -4.98
N ARG A 57 11.34 -0.97 -4.28
CA ARG A 57 11.69 -1.54 -2.96
C ARG A 57 13.04 -2.25 -2.98
N ASN A 58 13.29 -3.05 -4.02
CA ASN A 58 14.50 -3.86 -4.18
C ASN A 58 15.70 -3.09 -4.77
N THR A 59 15.56 -1.80 -5.08
CA THR A 59 16.64 -1.01 -5.68
C THR A 59 16.88 0.30 -4.91
N LEU A 60 16.07 1.31 -5.19
CA LEU A 60 16.26 2.66 -4.68
C LEU A 60 15.66 2.83 -3.29
N GLY A 61 14.54 2.14 -3.02
CA GLY A 61 13.88 2.10 -1.71
C GLY A 61 14.76 1.47 -0.62
N GLU A 62 15.62 0.51 -0.95
CA GLU A 62 16.55 -0.11 0.01
C GLU A 62 17.46 0.92 0.69
N LYS A 63 17.94 1.90 -0.08
CA LYS A 63 18.78 2.98 0.46
C LYS A 63 18.00 3.87 1.43
N MET A 64 16.71 4.09 1.19
CA MET A 64 15.85 4.89 2.05
C MET A 64 15.65 4.23 3.42
N HIS A 65 15.37 2.93 3.44
CA HIS A 65 15.31 2.14 4.68
C HIS A 65 16.64 2.21 5.45
N SER A 66 17.76 2.04 4.73
CA SER A 66 19.10 2.08 5.33
C SER A 66 19.42 3.43 5.99
N VAL A 67 19.08 4.56 5.35
CA VAL A 67 19.28 5.92 5.90
C VAL A 67 18.44 6.15 7.15
N LEU A 68 17.25 5.58 7.21
CA LEU A 68 16.34 5.68 8.36
C LEU A 68 16.68 4.67 9.48
N GLY A 69 17.72 3.85 9.30
CA GLY A 69 18.14 2.85 10.29
C GLY A 69 17.15 1.70 10.47
N VAL A 70 16.31 1.44 9.47
CA VAL A 70 15.31 0.36 9.48
C VAL A 70 15.66 -0.69 8.44
N LYS A 71 15.41 -1.95 8.76
CA LYS A 71 15.62 -3.06 7.83
C LYS A 71 14.57 -3.02 6.72
N VAL A 72 14.95 -3.23 5.46
CA VAL A 72 13.97 -3.45 4.39
C VAL A 72 13.20 -4.73 4.67
N PRO A 73 11.86 -4.69 4.73
CA PRO A 73 11.07 -5.90 4.94
C PRO A 73 11.30 -6.87 3.78
N GLN A 74 11.65 -8.11 4.13
CA GLN A 74 11.93 -9.17 3.16
C GLN A 74 10.66 -9.99 2.92
N PHE A 75 10.05 -9.81 1.76
CA PHE A 75 8.94 -10.64 1.31
C PHE A 75 8.94 -10.77 -0.21
N THR A 76 8.30 -11.85 -0.69
CA THR A 76 8.08 -12.10 -2.11
C THR A 76 6.58 -11.93 -2.39
N PRO A 77 6.18 -11.04 -3.32
CA PRO A 77 4.77 -10.92 -3.66
C PRO A 77 4.24 -12.20 -4.29
N LEU A 78 3.02 -12.59 -3.92
CA LEU A 78 2.32 -13.72 -4.54
C LEU A 78 2.07 -13.45 -6.03
N PHE A 79 1.73 -12.20 -6.34
CA PHE A 79 1.56 -11.67 -7.68
C PHE A 79 1.84 -10.17 -7.65
N HIS A 80 2.19 -9.59 -8.80
CA HIS A 80 2.23 -8.14 -8.95
C HIS A 80 0.84 -7.59 -9.25
N LEU A 81 0.40 -6.64 -8.43
CA LEU A 81 -0.89 -5.99 -8.54
C LEU A 81 -0.93 -5.13 -9.81
N LYS A 82 -2.03 -5.22 -10.54
CA LYS A 82 -2.29 -4.43 -11.76
C LYS A 82 -3.47 -3.50 -11.56
N GLY A 83 -3.50 -2.40 -12.30
CA GLY A 83 -4.67 -1.54 -12.39
C GLY A 83 -5.89 -2.27 -12.95
N GLY A 84 -7.09 -1.82 -12.55
CA GLY A 84 -8.37 -2.41 -12.94
C GLY A 84 -9.09 -3.08 -11.77
N ASN A 85 -9.93 -4.07 -12.05
CA ASN A 85 -10.79 -4.68 -11.03
C ASN A 85 -10.02 -5.68 -10.15
N LEU A 86 -10.27 -5.62 -8.85
CA LEU A 86 -9.74 -6.52 -7.84
C LEU A 86 -10.90 -7.04 -6.98
N SER A 87 -11.17 -8.35 -7.07
CA SER A 87 -12.16 -9.04 -6.26
C SER A 87 -11.49 -9.71 -5.07
N LEU A 88 -11.89 -9.32 -3.85
CA LEU A 88 -11.38 -9.87 -2.59
C LEU A 88 -12.47 -10.66 -1.85
N GLY A 89 -12.05 -11.63 -1.04
CA GLY A 89 -12.95 -12.42 -0.18
C GLY A 89 -13.58 -13.64 -0.87
N THR A 90 -13.70 -14.73 -0.12
CA THR A 90 -14.27 -16.00 -0.62
C THR A 90 -15.78 -16.11 -0.38
N LYS A 91 -16.26 -15.57 0.75
CA LYS A 91 -17.69 -15.59 1.14
C LYS A 91 -18.36 -14.22 0.98
N ASN A 92 -17.71 -13.17 1.49
CA ASN A 92 -18.17 -11.79 1.37
C ASN A 92 -17.26 -11.09 0.35
N LYS A 93 -17.72 -10.99 -0.90
CA LYS A 93 -16.93 -10.36 -1.95
C LYS A 93 -16.84 -8.86 -1.74
N VAL A 94 -15.64 -8.33 -1.85
CA VAL A 94 -15.37 -6.89 -1.92
C VAL A 94 -14.75 -6.62 -3.27
N GLU A 95 -15.41 -5.79 -4.06
CA GLU A 95 -14.96 -5.39 -5.38
C GLU A 95 -14.31 -4.01 -5.31
N LEU A 96 -13.04 -3.93 -5.70
CA LEU A 96 -12.25 -2.71 -5.71
C LEU A 96 -11.78 -2.40 -7.14
N GLN A 97 -11.62 -1.11 -7.44
CA GLN A 97 -10.86 -0.67 -8.60
C GLN A 97 -9.49 -0.16 -8.16
N VAL A 98 -8.44 -0.74 -8.72
CA VAL A 98 -7.05 -0.38 -8.48
C VAL A 98 -6.62 0.67 -9.50
N PHE A 99 -6.08 1.79 -9.01
CA PHE A 99 -5.52 2.85 -9.84
C PHE A 99 -4.01 2.97 -9.58
N HIS A 100 -3.20 2.86 -10.63
CA HIS A 100 -1.77 3.19 -10.55
C HIS A 100 -1.61 4.69 -10.44
N THR A 101 -1.11 5.18 -9.31
CA THR A 101 -1.03 6.59 -8.94
C THR A 101 0.40 6.99 -8.61
N PRO A 102 1.32 6.90 -9.58
CA PRO A 102 2.72 7.21 -9.36
C PRO A 102 2.90 8.68 -8.97
N GLY A 103 3.97 8.97 -8.25
CA GLY A 103 4.41 10.32 -7.94
C GLY A 103 4.92 10.47 -6.51
N HIS A 104 4.25 9.86 -5.53
CA HIS A 104 4.83 9.72 -4.18
C HIS A 104 5.92 8.64 -4.20
N SER A 105 5.58 7.47 -4.73
CA SER A 105 6.52 6.43 -5.15
C SER A 105 6.26 6.02 -6.62
N PRO A 106 7.18 5.29 -7.27
CA PRO A 106 7.04 4.87 -8.67
C PRO A 106 5.85 3.95 -8.95
N GLY A 107 5.52 3.05 -8.02
CA GLY A 107 4.46 2.07 -8.18
C GLY A 107 3.28 2.27 -7.22
N SER A 108 3.15 3.46 -6.61
CA SER A 108 2.02 3.81 -5.73
C SER A 108 0.68 3.45 -6.38
N VAL A 109 -0.24 2.87 -5.60
CA VAL A 109 -1.62 2.58 -6.02
C VAL A 109 -2.66 3.11 -5.03
N CYS A 110 -3.83 3.46 -5.57
CA CYS A 110 -5.05 3.70 -4.81
C CYS A 110 -6.08 2.58 -5.05
N PHE A 111 -6.94 2.35 -4.06
CA PHE A 111 -8.07 1.43 -4.17
C PHE A 111 -9.39 2.19 -4.03
N TYR A 112 -10.23 2.10 -5.04
CA TYR A 112 -11.57 2.68 -5.01
C TYR A 112 -12.62 1.60 -4.76
N TRP A 113 -13.35 1.73 -3.67
CA TRP A 113 -14.48 0.88 -3.33
C TRP A 113 -15.77 1.53 -3.82
N LEU A 114 -16.18 1.15 -5.04
CA LEU A 114 -17.28 1.77 -5.76
C LEU A 114 -18.59 1.77 -4.96
N ASP A 115 -18.96 0.64 -4.36
CA ASP A 115 -20.23 0.49 -3.64
C ASP A 115 -20.37 1.43 -2.44
N ASN A 116 -19.24 1.87 -1.87
CA ASN A 116 -19.21 2.73 -0.68
C ASN A 116 -18.69 4.13 -0.97
N LYS A 117 -18.25 4.43 -2.20
CA LYS A 117 -17.60 5.69 -2.59
C LYS A 117 -16.40 6.02 -1.69
N ILE A 118 -15.61 5.00 -1.35
CA ILE A 118 -14.41 5.16 -0.50
C ILE A 118 -13.16 4.99 -1.36
N LEU A 119 -12.25 5.96 -1.29
CA LEU A 119 -10.94 5.87 -1.92
C LEU A 119 -9.86 5.69 -0.83
N LEU A 120 -9.15 4.57 -0.87
CA LEU A 120 -7.93 4.37 -0.11
C LEU A 120 -6.76 4.91 -0.93
N THR A 121 -6.22 6.05 -0.51
CA THR A 121 -5.28 6.83 -1.31
C THR A 121 -3.81 6.46 -1.12
N GLY A 122 -3.48 5.75 -0.03
CA GLY A 122 -2.13 5.79 0.51
C GLY A 122 -1.68 7.25 0.67
N ASP A 123 -0.50 7.56 0.16
CA ASP A 123 0.11 8.88 0.27
C ASP A 123 -0.16 9.79 -0.94
N VAL A 124 -1.21 9.56 -1.72
CA VAL A 124 -1.51 10.41 -2.89
C VAL A 124 -2.15 11.74 -2.48
N VAL A 125 -3.18 11.71 -1.62
CA VAL A 125 -3.93 12.88 -1.15
C VAL A 125 -4.23 12.76 0.33
N PHE A 126 -4.16 13.89 1.04
CA PHE A 126 -4.59 14.03 2.43
C PHE A 126 -5.54 15.21 2.59
N TYR A 127 -6.16 15.34 3.76
CA TYR A 127 -6.94 16.52 4.09
C TYR A 127 -6.04 17.77 4.13
N GLY A 128 -6.14 18.60 3.09
CA GLY A 128 -5.37 19.85 2.98
C GLY A 128 -3.93 19.69 2.47
N SER A 129 -3.50 18.50 2.05
CA SER A 129 -2.15 18.28 1.51
C SER A 129 -2.07 17.08 0.55
N ILE A 130 -0.87 16.79 0.04
CA ILE A 130 -0.57 15.68 -0.88
C ILE A 130 0.69 14.95 -0.42
N GLY A 131 0.93 13.78 -1.00
CA GLY A 131 2.18 13.04 -0.84
C GLY A 131 3.41 13.88 -1.08
N ARG A 132 4.44 13.62 -0.27
CA ARG A 132 5.78 14.14 -0.53
C ARG A 132 6.38 13.50 -1.78
N THR A 133 7.24 14.24 -2.49
CA THR A 133 7.89 13.73 -3.70
C THR A 133 9.39 14.00 -3.71
N ASP A 134 9.96 14.37 -2.56
CA ASP A 134 11.38 14.69 -2.41
C ASP A 134 12.24 13.45 -2.12
N PHE A 135 11.62 12.32 -1.80
CA PHE A 135 12.32 11.05 -1.71
C PHE A 135 12.65 10.46 -3.09
N PRO A 136 13.67 9.58 -3.16
CA PRO A 136 14.00 8.91 -4.40
C PRO A 136 12.80 8.20 -5.03
N GLY A 137 12.62 8.33 -6.35
CA GLY A 137 11.45 7.80 -7.06
C GLY A 137 10.22 8.73 -7.04
N GLY A 138 10.23 9.79 -6.22
CA GLY A 138 9.19 10.80 -6.18
C GLY A 138 9.18 11.73 -7.41
N SER A 139 7.98 12.16 -7.83
CA SER A 139 7.76 13.12 -8.92
C SER A 139 6.45 13.89 -8.73
N LEU A 140 6.56 15.18 -8.42
CA LEU A 140 5.42 16.09 -8.28
C LEU A 140 4.55 16.14 -9.56
N SER A 141 5.18 16.04 -10.73
CA SER A 141 4.46 16.07 -12.01
C SER A 141 3.60 14.82 -12.23
N LEU A 142 4.08 13.63 -11.81
CA LEU A 142 3.32 12.39 -11.84
C LEU A 142 2.22 12.41 -10.79
N LEU A 143 2.54 12.86 -9.57
CA LEU A 143 1.58 12.95 -8.47
C LEU A 143 0.39 13.84 -8.86
N LYS A 144 0.66 15.01 -9.46
CA LYS A 144 -0.38 15.89 -9.98
C LYS A 144 -1.28 15.20 -10.99
N ARG A 145 -0.72 14.49 -11.98
CA ARG A 145 -1.52 13.74 -12.98
C ARG A 145 -2.36 12.64 -12.33
N SER A 146 -1.82 11.97 -11.31
CA SER A 146 -2.55 10.97 -10.53
C SER A 146 -3.76 11.61 -9.83
N ILE A 147 -3.57 12.76 -9.19
CA ILE A 147 -4.64 13.53 -8.53
C ILE A 147 -5.69 14.00 -9.53
N ASP A 148 -5.29 14.59 -10.67
CA ASP A 148 -6.20 15.09 -11.70
C ASP A 148 -7.11 13.98 -12.25
N ARG A 149 -6.60 12.74 -12.33
CA ARG A 149 -7.39 11.57 -12.74
C ARG A 149 -8.32 11.10 -11.62
N LEU A 150 -7.84 11.05 -10.38
CA LEU A 150 -8.64 10.64 -9.23
C LEU A 150 -9.77 11.65 -8.92
N SER A 151 -9.58 12.93 -9.24
CA SER A 151 -10.61 13.96 -9.05
C SER A 151 -11.83 13.81 -9.96
N GLN A 152 -11.79 12.86 -10.91
CA GLN A 152 -12.92 12.51 -11.78
C GLN A 152 -13.80 11.39 -11.20
N LEU A 153 -13.42 10.82 -10.05
CA LEU A 153 -14.25 9.85 -9.33
C LEU A 153 -15.48 10.53 -8.71
N ASP A 154 -16.55 9.76 -8.57
CA ASP A 154 -17.91 10.20 -8.23
C ASP A 154 -18.25 10.22 -6.73
#